data_AF-A0A5P2X9X1-F1
#
_entry.id   AF-A0A5P2X9X1-F1
#
_cell.length_a   1.000
_cell.length_b   1.000
_cell.length_c   1.000
_cell.angle_alpha   90.00
_cell.angle_beta   90.00
_cell.angle_gamma   90.00
#
_symmetry.space_group_name_H-M   'P 1'
#
loop_
_entity.id
_entity.type
_entity.pdbx_description
1 polymer ?
#
loop_
_entity_poly.entity_id
_entity_poly.type
_entity_poly.pdbx_seq_one_letter_code
_entity_poly.pdbx_strand_id
1 'polypeptide(L)'
;MRYPHLPAYGPTEAHADEDARPDVVVRVAYALDREQLLAALSIGFTELDPDRAPEDLTVDEVRREVEGWLAAQGIIELERYVIQGQLTAYPPKQQAVMDALAAALVRAYPPPPAEEPDTGPRYGDGTVNVHTRDAGRITLREPRWCIGEHRGGEYRVDVHHMGATQHTRFHTPMGPAYVALSAAQSPLSSQPQPELHAEVSGSWSMTCDTHVARAADALEEMAAHLRGQQALLAQLEDGGPR
;
A
#
# COMPACT_ATOMS: atom_id res chain seq x y z
N MET A 1 -18.26 15.89 28.56
CA MET A 1 -18.34 17.17 27.82
C MET A 1 -18.54 16.82 26.35
N ARG A 2 -19.63 17.26 25.69
CA ARG A 2 -19.80 17.03 24.24
C ARG A 2 -19.11 18.19 23.51
N TYR A 3 -18.31 17.91 22.48
CA TYR A 3 -17.63 18.92 21.65
C TYR A 3 -18.27 18.98 20.25
N PRO A 4 -19.54 19.42 20.11
CA PRO A 4 -20.33 19.27 18.88
C PRO A 4 -19.87 20.15 17.69
N HIS A 5 -18.75 20.87 17.80
CA HIS A 5 -18.29 21.83 16.79
C HIS A 5 -16.83 21.67 16.36
N LEU A 6 -16.12 20.66 16.90
CA LEU A 6 -14.76 20.38 16.44
C LEU A 6 -14.82 19.53 15.17
N PRO A 7 -14.07 19.88 14.12
CA PRO A 7 -13.90 18.97 13.00
C PRO A 7 -13.22 17.69 13.49
N ALA A 8 -13.85 16.55 13.22
CA ALA A 8 -13.30 15.24 13.53
C ALA A 8 -12.53 14.72 12.32
N TYR A 9 -11.26 14.41 12.52
CA TYR A 9 -10.41 13.73 11.56
C TYR A 9 -10.15 12.33 12.14
N GLY A 10 -10.38 11.31 11.33
CA GLY A 10 -10.10 9.92 11.70
C GLY A 10 -8.81 9.49 11.02
N PRO A 11 -8.13 8.45 11.53
CA PRO A 11 -6.94 7.94 10.89
C PRO A 11 -7.25 7.63 9.42
N THR A 12 -6.45 8.24 8.56
CA THR A 12 -6.59 8.19 7.10
C THR A 12 -6.40 6.76 6.61
N GLU A 13 -5.63 5.97 7.35
CA GLU A 13 -5.29 4.57 7.09
C GLU A 13 -5.36 3.74 8.40
N ALA A 14 -5.59 2.43 8.30
CA ALA A 14 -5.53 1.55 9.46
C ALA A 14 -4.09 1.04 9.62
N HIS A 15 -3.48 1.29 10.77
CA HIS A 15 -2.16 0.76 11.10
C HIS A 15 -2.31 -0.55 11.89
N ALA A 16 -1.59 -1.57 11.48
CA ALA A 16 -1.44 -2.84 12.19
C ALA A 16 0.04 -3.22 12.22
N ASP A 17 0.42 -4.06 13.16
CA ASP A 17 1.71 -4.74 13.14
C ASP A 17 1.80 -5.61 11.87
N GLU A 18 2.93 -5.56 11.15
CA GLU A 18 3.15 -6.23 9.87
C GLU A 18 2.99 -7.76 10.00
N ASP A 19 3.30 -8.32 11.18
CA ASP A 19 3.19 -9.74 11.46
C ASP A 19 1.82 -10.15 12.03
N ALA A 20 0.95 -9.18 12.36
CA ALA A 20 -0.35 -9.45 12.95
C ALA A 20 -1.46 -9.48 11.91
N ARG A 21 -2.30 -10.51 11.98
CA ARG A 21 -3.58 -10.54 11.25
C ARG A 21 -4.67 -9.95 12.14
N PRO A 22 -5.14 -8.71 11.94
CA PRO A 22 -6.15 -8.12 12.80
C PRO A 22 -7.52 -8.78 12.59
N ASP A 23 -8.20 -9.13 13.68
CA ASP A 23 -9.59 -9.62 13.63
C ASP A 23 -10.61 -8.50 13.38
N VAL A 24 -10.26 -7.26 13.76
CA VAL A 24 -11.13 -6.08 13.66
C VAL A 24 -10.31 -4.79 13.58
N VAL A 25 -10.84 -3.78 12.87
CA VAL A 25 -10.32 -2.41 12.90
C VAL A 25 -11.20 -1.55 13.80
N VAL A 26 -10.62 -0.97 14.86
CA VAL A 26 -11.30 -0.04 15.77
C VAL A 26 -10.78 1.38 15.54
N ARG A 27 -11.67 2.30 15.14
CA ARG A 27 -11.33 3.72 14.95
C ARG A 27 -11.66 4.53 16.21
N VAL A 28 -10.67 5.21 16.75
CA VAL A 28 -10.79 6.06 17.95
C VAL A 28 -10.62 7.53 17.56
N ALA A 29 -11.40 8.41 18.19
CA ALA A 29 -11.26 9.85 18.03
C ALA A 29 -10.58 10.45 19.27
N TYR A 30 -9.49 11.20 19.04
CA TYR A 30 -8.77 11.92 20.08
C TYR A 30 -9.12 13.41 20.04
N ALA A 31 -9.31 14.01 21.21
CA ALA A 31 -9.40 15.46 21.35
C ALA A 31 -8.04 15.96 21.82
N LEU A 32 -7.26 16.51 20.88
CA LEU A 32 -5.90 16.97 21.11
C LEU A 32 -5.81 18.49 21.00
N ASP A 33 -4.98 19.09 21.82
CA ASP A 33 -4.58 20.49 21.64
C ASP A 33 -3.43 20.63 20.62
N ARG A 34 -3.03 21.87 20.33
CA ARG A 34 -1.96 22.13 19.36
C ARG A 34 -0.59 21.65 19.81
N GLU A 35 -0.31 21.67 21.12
CA GLU A 35 0.99 21.23 21.64
C GLU A 35 1.13 19.71 21.50
N GLN A 36 0.05 18.97 21.77
CA GLN A 36 -0.03 17.54 21.57
C GLN A 36 0.09 17.15 20.10
N LEU A 37 -0.58 17.88 19.19
CA LEU A 37 -0.44 17.67 17.75
C LEU A 37 1.00 17.91 17.27
N LEU A 38 1.64 18.99 17.76
CA LEU A 38 3.02 19.29 17.41
C LEU A 38 4.00 18.25 17.95
N ALA A 39 3.78 17.74 19.16
CA ALA A 39 4.60 16.69 19.75
C ALA A 39 4.51 15.40 18.93
N ALA A 40 3.29 14.96 18.58
CA ALA A 40 3.08 13.79 17.72
C ALA A 40 3.78 13.94 16.36
N LEU A 41 3.59 15.09 15.70
CA LEU A 41 4.24 15.38 14.41
C LEU A 41 5.76 15.37 14.54
N SER A 42 6.31 15.97 15.60
CA SER A 42 7.76 16.09 15.78
C SER A 42 8.42 14.72 15.95
N ILE A 43 7.73 13.77 16.60
CA ILE A 43 8.25 12.40 16.75
C ILE A 43 8.15 11.64 15.43
N GLY A 44 6.99 11.66 14.75
CA GLY A 44 6.86 11.04 13.42
C GLY A 44 7.88 11.60 12.42
N PHE A 45 8.10 12.92 12.45
CA PHE A 45 9.08 13.59 11.59
C PHE A 45 10.52 13.12 11.85
N THR A 46 10.90 12.80 13.09
CA THR A 46 12.25 12.28 13.37
C THR A 46 12.52 10.89 12.78
N GLU A 47 11.48 10.19 12.34
CA GLU A 47 11.59 8.90 11.66
C GLU A 47 11.62 9.05 10.12
N LEU A 48 11.35 10.26 9.60
CA LEU A 48 11.47 10.56 8.17
C LEU A 48 12.94 10.76 7.75
N ASP A 49 13.14 10.93 6.45
CA ASP A 49 14.43 11.27 5.84
C ASP A 49 15.08 12.46 6.60
N PRO A 50 16.29 12.29 7.18
CA PRO A 50 16.94 13.33 7.97
C PRO A 50 17.28 14.59 7.17
N ASP A 51 17.30 14.52 5.84
CA ASP A 51 17.56 15.67 4.96
C ASP A 51 16.27 16.39 4.53
N ARG A 52 15.09 15.88 4.91
CA ARG A 52 13.80 16.49 4.57
C ARG A 52 13.57 17.76 5.39
N ALA A 53 13.19 18.85 4.72
CA ALA A 53 12.82 20.09 5.41
C ALA A 53 11.35 20.01 5.90
N PRO A 54 11.04 20.45 7.14
CA PRO A 54 9.66 20.47 7.64
C PRO A 54 8.69 21.28 6.77
N GLU A 55 9.20 22.32 6.10
CA GLU A 55 8.43 23.20 5.22
C GLU A 55 7.92 22.50 3.96
N ASP A 56 8.52 21.36 3.59
CA ASP A 56 8.15 20.56 2.42
C ASP A 56 7.04 19.54 2.72
N LEU A 57 6.51 19.51 3.95
CA LEU A 57 5.40 18.64 4.30
C LEU A 57 4.08 19.20 3.77
N THR A 58 3.37 18.38 3.02
CA THR A 58 1.98 18.66 2.64
C THR A 58 1.03 18.49 3.82
N VAL A 59 -0.17 19.07 3.74
CA VAL A 59 -1.21 18.93 4.78
C VAL A 59 -1.57 17.46 5.03
N ASP A 60 -1.62 16.65 3.98
CA ASP A 60 -1.97 15.24 4.09
C ASP A 60 -0.84 14.42 4.72
N GLU A 61 0.42 14.76 4.44
CA GLU A 61 1.56 14.15 5.13
C GLU A 61 1.57 14.52 6.62
N VAL A 62 1.38 15.79 6.97
CA VAL A 62 1.28 16.20 8.39
C VAL A 62 0.21 15.40 9.13
N ARG A 63 -0.96 15.18 8.50
CA ARG A 63 -2.02 14.35 9.08
C ARG A 63 -1.60 12.89 9.22
N ARG A 64 -1.05 12.30 8.15
CA ARG A 64 -0.60 10.90 8.15
C ARG A 64 0.43 10.66 9.24
N GLU A 65 1.41 11.54 9.41
CA GLU A 65 2.44 11.40 10.44
C GLU A 65 1.86 11.47 11.85
N VAL A 66 0.98 12.45 12.12
CA VAL A 66 0.33 12.58 13.42
C VAL A 66 -0.54 11.37 13.74
N GLU A 67 -1.36 10.93 12.79
CA GLU A 67 -2.28 9.79 12.96
C GLU A 67 -1.52 8.47 13.09
N GLY A 68 -0.47 8.28 12.28
CA GLY A 68 0.41 7.12 12.31
C GLY A 68 1.13 7.00 13.65
N TRP A 69 1.70 8.10 14.16
CA TRP A 69 2.34 8.10 15.47
C TRP A 69 1.36 7.75 16.59
N LEU A 70 0.16 8.36 16.61
CA LEU A 70 -0.86 8.07 17.62
C LEU A 70 -1.30 6.61 17.59
N ALA A 71 -1.47 6.04 16.39
CA ALA A 71 -1.81 4.63 16.21
C ALA A 71 -0.69 3.72 16.72
N ALA A 72 0.56 3.98 16.32
CA ALA A 72 1.73 3.20 16.73
C ALA A 72 1.92 3.19 18.26
N GLN A 73 1.81 4.35 18.92
CA GLN A 73 1.89 4.41 20.39
C GLN A 73 0.78 3.63 21.08
N GLY A 74 -0.44 3.66 20.54
CA GLY A 74 -1.54 2.82 21.02
C GLY A 74 -1.21 1.33 20.96
N ILE A 75 -0.62 0.88 19.85
CA ILE A 75 -0.21 -0.52 19.64
C ILE A 75 0.91 -0.90 20.61
N ILE A 76 1.99 -0.11 20.68
CA ILE A 76 3.15 -0.37 21.55
C ILE A 76 2.75 -0.49 23.02
N GLU A 77 1.90 0.42 23.52
CA GLU A 77 1.47 0.36 24.92
C GLU A 77 0.55 -0.85 25.18
N LEU A 78 -0.33 -1.20 24.24
CA LEU A 78 -1.14 -2.42 24.36
C LEU A 78 -0.27 -3.68 24.36
N GLU A 79 0.72 -3.77 23.47
CA GLU A 79 1.64 -4.89 23.39
C GLU A 79 2.42 -5.05 24.70
N ARG A 80 2.91 -3.95 25.29
CA ARG A 80 3.58 -3.96 26.59
C ARG A 80 2.69 -4.60 27.67
N TYR A 81 1.40 -4.24 27.71
CA TYR A 81 0.44 -4.85 28.65
C TYR A 81 0.18 -6.33 28.35
N VAL A 82 0.11 -6.73 27.07
CA VAL A 82 -0.07 -8.13 26.68
C VAL A 82 1.12 -8.97 27.13
N ILE A 83 2.35 -8.54 26.83
CA ILE A 83 3.58 -9.22 27.24
C ILE A 83 3.63 -9.34 28.77
N GLN A 84 3.34 -8.25 29.49
CA GLN A 84 3.29 -8.28 30.95
C GLN A 84 2.20 -9.25 31.47
N GLY A 85 1.04 -9.30 30.82
CA GLY A 85 -0.06 -10.19 31.15
C GLY A 85 0.27 -11.67 30.91
N GLN A 86 0.97 -11.99 29.82
CA GLN A 86 1.39 -13.36 29.49
C GLN A 86 2.38 -13.93 30.51
N LEU A 87 3.22 -13.08 31.08
CA LEU A 87 4.17 -13.45 32.13
C LEU A 87 3.50 -13.62 33.51
N THR A 88 2.24 -13.21 33.65
CA THR A 88 1.51 -13.26 34.91
C THR A 88 0.63 -14.50 34.99
N ALA A 89 0.97 -15.44 35.88
CA ALA A 89 0.08 -16.55 36.21
C ALA A 89 -1.08 -16.06 37.08
N TYR A 90 -2.30 -16.07 36.54
CA TYR A 90 -3.49 -15.65 37.28
C TYR A 90 -3.93 -16.74 38.29
N PRO A 91 -4.21 -16.38 39.56
CA PRO A 91 -4.89 -17.28 40.49
C PRO A 91 -6.23 -17.76 39.92
N PRO A 92 -6.73 -18.95 40.30
CA PRO A 92 -7.95 -19.53 39.72
C PRO A 92 -9.19 -18.62 39.77
N LYS A 93 -9.33 -17.80 40.82
CA LYS A 93 -10.44 -16.84 40.93
C LYS A 93 -10.35 -15.70 39.91
N GLN A 94 -9.13 -15.30 39.52
CA GLN A 94 -8.91 -14.27 38.50
C GLN A 94 -9.08 -14.85 37.08
N GLN A 95 -8.77 -16.13 36.89
CA GLN A 95 -8.99 -16.81 35.59
C GLN A 95 -10.45 -16.72 35.15
N ALA A 96 -11.40 -16.99 36.05
CA ALA A 96 -12.83 -16.89 35.74
C ALA A 96 -13.26 -15.47 35.30
N VAL A 97 -12.60 -14.44 35.82
CA VAL A 97 -12.85 -13.04 35.39
C VAL A 97 -12.29 -12.82 33.98
N MET A 98 -11.08 -13.31 33.70
CA MET A 98 -10.47 -13.20 32.38
C MET A 98 -11.30 -13.93 31.31
N ASP A 99 -11.82 -15.12 31.61
CA ASP A 99 -12.69 -15.87 30.71
C ASP A 99 -13.99 -15.10 30.41
N ALA A 100 -14.58 -14.45 31.43
CA ALA A 100 -15.76 -13.61 31.26
C ALA A 100 -15.48 -12.36 30.41
N LEU A 101 -14.30 -11.74 30.57
CA LEU A 101 -13.85 -10.62 29.75
C LEU A 101 -13.60 -11.04 28.29
N ALA A 102 -12.96 -12.18 28.06
CA ALA A 102 -12.76 -12.75 26.72
C ALA A 102 -14.10 -13.02 26.03
N ALA A 103 -15.07 -13.60 26.73
CA ALA A 103 -16.41 -13.80 26.20
C ALA A 103 -17.14 -12.47 25.90
N ALA A 104 -16.93 -11.43 26.73
CA ALA A 104 -17.47 -10.10 26.45
C ALA A 104 -16.84 -9.47 25.20
N LEU A 105 -15.53 -9.65 25.00
CA LEU A 105 -14.82 -9.20 23.81
C LEU A 105 -15.39 -9.83 22.54
N VAL A 106 -15.55 -11.17 22.51
CA VAL A 106 -16.14 -11.89 21.36
C VAL A 106 -17.56 -11.41 21.03
N ARG A 107 -18.36 -11.03 22.04
CA ARG A 107 -19.70 -10.47 21.78
C ARG A 107 -19.66 -9.06 21.21
N ALA A 108 -18.71 -8.24 21.65
CA ALA A 108 -18.57 -6.87 21.19
C ALA A 108 -17.91 -6.79 19.80
N TYR A 109 -16.96 -7.69 19.54
CA TYR A 109 -16.18 -7.82 18.32
C TYR A 109 -16.21 -9.29 17.89
N PRO A 110 -17.31 -9.74 17.24
CA PRO A 110 -17.39 -11.11 16.75
C PRO A 110 -16.26 -11.37 15.74
N PRO A 111 -15.69 -12.58 15.71
CA PRO A 111 -14.68 -12.92 14.72
C PRO A 111 -15.27 -12.70 13.32
N PRO A 112 -14.44 -12.32 12.34
CA PRO A 112 -14.91 -12.19 10.98
C PRO A 112 -15.54 -13.52 10.53
N PRO A 113 -16.60 -13.48 9.70
CA PRO A 113 -17.11 -14.70 9.10
C PRO A 113 -15.95 -15.44 8.42
N ALA A 114 -15.97 -16.77 8.47
CA ALA A 114 -14.96 -17.57 7.77
C ALA A 114 -14.85 -17.05 6.34
N GLU A 115 -13.63 -16.66 5.93
CA GLU A 115 -13.38 -16.17 4.58
C GLU A 115 -13.99 -17.17 3.59
N GLU A 116 -14.82 -16.65 2.67
CA GLU A 116 -15.21 -17.48 1.54
C GLU A 116 -13.90 -17.92 0.86
N PRO A 117 -13.78 -19.20 0.46
CA PRO A 117 -12.58 -19.66 -0.22
C PRO A 117 -12.30 -18.73 -1.39
N ASP A 118 -11.08 -18.18 -1.44
CA ASP A 118 -10.65 -17.36 -2.55
C ASP A 118 -10.77 -18.21 -3.82
N THR A 119 -11.82 -17.95 -4.60
CA THR A 119 -12.04 -18.66 -5.87
C THR A 119 -11.21 -18.08 -7.01
N GLY A 120 -10.30 -17.14 -6.70
CA GLY A 120 -9.55 -16.35 -7.66
C GLY A 120 -10.44 -15.40 -8.47
N PRO A 121 -9.81 -14.58 -9.34
CA PRO A 121 -10.52 -13.72 -10.26
C PRO A 121 -11.39 -14.52 -11.24
N ARG A 122 -12.59 -14.02 -11.54
CA ARG A 122 -13.46 -14.60 -12.59
C ARG A 122 -13.66 -13.61 -13.73
N TYR A 123 -13.27 -14.04 -14.93
CA TYR A 123 -13.29 -13.26 -16.16
C TYR A 123 -14.57 -13.49 -16.97
N GLY A 124 -15.14 -12.43 -17.55
CA GLY A 124 -16.29 -12.53 -18.45
C GLY A 124 -16.76 -11.18 -18.97
N ASP A 125 -17.23 -11.12 -20.22
CA ASP A 125 -17.83 -9.95 -20.86
C ASP A 125 -17.01 -8.63 -20.76
N GLY A 126 -15.67 -8.73 -20.72
CA GLY A 126 -14.78 -7.56 -20.54
C GLY A 126 -14.83 -7.00 -19.12
N THR A 127 -15.13 -7.84 -18.15
CA THR A 127 -15.11 -7.55 -16.72
C THR A 127 -14.38 -8.62 -15.95
N VAL A 128 -13.82 -8.23 -14.80
CA VAL A 128 -13.22 -9.12 -13.83
C VAL A 128 -13.98 -9.02 -12.51
N ASN A 129 -14.28 -10.17 -11.91
CA ASN A 129 -14.77 -10.23 -10.55
C ASN A 129 -13.62 -10.58 -9.62
N VAL A 130 -13.30 -9.68 -8.69
CA VAL A 130 -12.21 -9.84 -7.72
C VAL A 130 -12.80 -9.88 -6.32
N HIS A 131 -12.34 -10.79 -5.47
CA HIS A 131 -12.68 -10.76 -4.05
C HIS A 131 -11.64 -9.90 -3.32
N THR A 132 -12.10 -8.96 -2.51
CA THR A 132 -11.29 -8.04 -1.71
C THR A 132 -11.72 -8.15 -0.25
N ARG A 133 -10.80 -8.00 0.70
CA ARG A 133 -11.12 -8.10 2.13
C ARG A 133 -12.01 -6.95 2.60
N ASP A 134 -11.82 -5.74 2.07
CA ASP A 134 -12.53 -4.55 2.53
C ASP A 134 -13.90 -4.32 1.89
N ALA A 135 -14.16 -4.92 0.73
CA ALA A 135 -15.43 -4.73 0.01
C ALA A 135 -16.10 -6.04 -0.46
N GLY A 136 -15.52 -7.20 -0.12
CA GLY A 136 -15.99 -8.49 -0.62
C GLY A 136 -15.79 -8.61 -2.14
N ARG A 137 -16.73 -9.26 -2.83
CA ARG A 137 -16.67 -9.41 -4.29
C ARG A 137 -17.03 -8.10 -4.99
N ILE A 138 -16.08 -7.57 -5.77
CA ILE A 138 -16.27 -6.43 -6.66
C ILE A 138 -16.23 -6.87 -8.12
N THR A 139 -16.86 -6.10 -9.00
CA THR A 139 -16.82 -6.30 -10.46
C THR A 139 -16.23 -5.04 -11.09
N LEU A 140 -15.17 -5.20 -11.88
CA LEU A 140 -14.47 -4.12 -12.55
C LEU A 140 -14.50 -4.34 -14.06
N ARG A 141 -14.51 -3.25 -14.83
CA ARG A 141 -14.44 -3.32 -16.29
C ARG A 141 -12.99 -3.37 -16.71
N GLU A 142 -12.62 -4.36 -17.50
CA GLU A 142 -11.27 -4.50 -18.01
C GLU A 142 -11.06 -3.58 -19.23
N PRO A 143 -9.99 -2.77 -19.22
CA PRO A 143 -9.52 -2.09 -20.42
C PRO A 143 -9.20 -3.11 -21.52
N ARG A 144 -9.30 -2.71 -22.79
CA ARG A 144 -9.07 -3.64 -23.92
C ARG A 144 -7.65 -4.17 -24.00
N TRP A 145 -6.69 -3.41 -23.47
CA TRP A 145 -5.29 -3.77 -23.40
C TRP A 145 -4.94 -4.66 -22.20
N CYS A 146 -5.87 -4.85 -21.26
CA CYS A 146 -5.67 -5.72 -20.10
C CYS A 146 -5.61 -7.18 -20.57
N ILE A 147 -4.61 -7.93 -20.11
CA ILE A 147 -4.45 -9.35 -20.48
C ILE A 147 -5.24 -10.31 -19.59
N GLY A 148 -6.04 -9.78 -18.66
CA GLY A 148 -6.80 -10.61 -17.73
C GLY A 148 -5.92 -11.27 -16.66
N GLU A 149 -4.80 -10.67 -16.29
CA GLU A 149 -3.99 -11.11 -15.16
C GLU A 149 -4.16 -10.13 -14.01
N HIS A 150 -4.99 -10.51 -13.03
CA HIS A 150 -5.18 -9.74 -11.79
C HIS A 150 -4.59 -10.58 -10.67
N ARG A 151 -3.58 -10.04 -9.99
CA ARG A 151 -3.23 -10.57 -8.69
C ARG A 151 -4.44 -10.31 -7.79
N GLY A 152 -4.94 -11.34 -7.10
CA GLY A 152 -5.97 -11.15 -6.08
C GLY A 152 -5.41 -10.15 -5.07
N GLY A 153 -5.93 -8.92 -5.10
CA GLY A 153 -5.55 -7.90 -4.14
C GLY A 153 -6.20 -8.19 -2.80
N GLU A 154 -5.47 -8.04 -1.70
CA GLU A 154 -6.07 -8.14 -0.38
C GLU A 154 -7.10 -7.02 -0.17
N TYR A 155 -6.86 -5.86 -0.76
CA TYR A 155 -7.73 -4.69 -0.69
C TYR A 155 -8.13 -4.18 -2.07
N ARG A 156 -9.21 -3.40 -2.13
CA ARG A 156 -9.65 -2.72 -3.37
C ARG A 156 -8.56 -1.92 -4.08
N VAL A 157 -7.69 -1.27 -3.32
CA VAL A 157 -6.62 -0.41 -3.87
C VAL A 157 -5.51 -1.21 -4.56
N ASP A 158 -5.38 -2.50 -4.25
CA ASP A 158 -4.36 -3.40 -4.81
C ASP A 158 -4.81 -4.04 -6.13
N VAL A 159 -6.02 -3.73 -6.60
CA VAL A 159 -6.54 -4.29 -7.83
C VAL A 159 -6.00 -3.48 -9.00
N HIS A 160 -5.17 -4.12 -9.83
CA HIS A 160 -4.55 -3.53 -11.01
C HIS A 160 -4.97 -4.27 -12.28
N HIS A 161 -5.25 -3.50 -13.33
CA HIS A 161 -5.25 -4.02 -14.70
C HIS A 161 -3.82 -3.96 -15.24
N MET A 162 -3.32 -5.08 -15.75
CA MET A 162 -1.99 -5.18 -16.36
C MET A 162 -2.13 -5.55 -17.84
N GLY A 163 -1.40 -4.84 -18.70
CA GLY A 163 -1.23 -5.17 -20.10
C GLY A 163 -0.04 -6.10 -20.34
N ALA A 164 0.11 -6.55 -21.58
CA ALA A 164 1.23 -7.40 -21.97
C ALA A 164 2.57 -6.69 -21.76
N THR A 165 3.54 -7.39 -21.16
CA THR A 165 4.89 -6.87 -20.96
C THR A 165 5.70 -6.96 -22.26
N GLN A 166 6.15 -5.82 -22.76
CA GLN A 166 7.08 -5.71 -23.88
C GLN A 166 8.51 -5.66 -23.34
N HIS A 167 9.37 -6.56 -23.81
CA HIS A 167 10.78 -6.59 -23.42
C HIS A 167 11.65 -6.07 -24.55
N THR A 168 12.36 -4.97 -24.29
CA THR A 168 13.38 -4.44 -25.19
C THR A 168 14.76 -4.75 -24.63
N ARG A 169 15.60 -5.39 -25.42
CA ARG A 169 16.97 -5.77 -25.05
C ARG A 169 17.95 -4.71 -25.54
N PHE A 170 18.83 -4.27 -24.65
CA PHE A 170 19.91 -3.33 -24.93
C PHE A 170 21.27 -4.01 -24.76
N HIS A 171 22.22 -3.69 -25.63
CA HIS A 171 23.57 -4.21 -25.54
C HIS A 171 24.41 -3.33 -24.62
N THR A 172 24.93 -3.93 -23.54
CA THR A 172 25.91 -3.26 -22.67
C THR A 172 27.24 -4.02 -22.70
N PRO A 173 28.35 -3.40 -22.27
CA PRO A 173 29.64 -4.08 -22.17
C PRO A 173 29.63 -5.30 -21.24
N MET A 174 28.72 -5.33 -20.26
CA MET A 174 28.69 -6.31 -19.18
C MET A 174 27.65 -7.41 -19.38
N GLY A 175 26.93 -7.37 -20.50
CA GLY A 175 25.83 -8.29 -20.79
C GLY A 175 24.59 -7.54 -21.26
N PRO A 176 23.51 -8.25 -21.57
CA PRO A 176 22.27 -7.62 -21.95
C PRO A 176 21.64 -6.91 -20.74
N ALA A 177 21.14 -5.69 -20.98
CA ALA A 177 20.16 -5.05 -20.13
C ALA A 177 18.79 -5.11 -20.81
N TYR A 178 17.73 -5.05 -20.03
CA TYR A 178 16.36 -5.15 -20.50
C TYR A 178 15.54 -4.01 -19.92
N VAL A 179 14.68 -3.45 -20.76
CA VAL A 179 13.57 -2.61 -20.32
C VAL A 179 12.30 -3.42 -20.56
N ALA A 180 11.58 -3.72 -19.49
CA ALA A 180 10.26 -4.34 -19.52
C ALA A 180 9.22 -3.23 -19.36
N LEU A 181 8.29 -3.12 -20.29
CA LEU A 181 7.22 -2.12 -20.30
C LEU A 181 5.87 -2.79 -20.29
N SER A 182 4.98 -2.37 -19.40
CA SER A 182 3.59 -2.81 -19.38
C SER A 182 2.66 -1.63 -19.13
N ALA A 183 1.48 -1.69 -19.74
CA ALA A 183 0.39 -0.81 -19.35
C ALA A 183 -0.14 -1.25 -17.99
N ALA A 184 -0.38 -0.32 -17.08
CA ALA A 184 -0.99 -0.59 -15.79
C ALA A 184 -2.14 0.40 -15.54
N GLN A 185 -3.11 0.01 -14.73
CA GLN A 185 -4.13 0.92 -14.23
C GLN A 185 -4.65 0.42 -12.90
N SER A 186 -4.78 1.33 -11.93
CA SER A 186 -5.37 1.08 -10.62
C SER A 186 -6.78 1.67 -10.60
N PRO A 187 -7.83 0.97 -11.08
CA PRO A 187 -9.17 1.53 -11.27
C PRO A 187 -9.84 2.08 -10.01
N LEU A 188 -9.36 1.68 -8.83
CA LEU A 188 -9.89 2.10 -7.53
C LEU A 188 -8.95 3.02 -6.75
N SER A 189 -7.87 3.53 -7.37
CA SER A 189 -7.01 4.55 -6.77
C SER A 189 -7.68 5.94 -6.81
N SER A 190 -7.10 6.91 -6.11
CA SER A 190 -7.52 8.32 -6.18
C SER A 190 -7.30 8.96 -7.56
N GLN A 191 -6.47 8.34 -8.40
CA GLN A 191 -6.14 8.77 -9.76
C GLN A 191 -6.20 7.55 -10.70
N PRO A 192 -7.40 7.11 -11.13
CA PRO A 192 -7.59 5.87 -11.88
C PRO A 192 -7.25 6.04 -13.37
N GLN A 193 -6.06 6.54 -13.67
CA GLN A 193 -5.58 6.75 -15.04
C GLN A 193 -4.66 5.59 -15.47
N PRO A 194 -4.66 5.20 -16.76
CA PRO A 194 -3.66 4.30 -17.29
C PRO A 194 -2.26 4.89 -17.13
N GLU A 195 -1.29 4.05 -16.82
CA GLU A 195 0.12 4.40 -16.71
C GLU A 195 0.98 3.38 -17.47
N LEU A 196 2.22 3.77 -17.76
CA LEU A 196 3.24 2.85 -18.27
C LEU A 196 4.18 2.49 -17.12
N HIS A 197 4.14 1.24 -16.70
CA HIS A 197 5.10 0.69 -15.77
C HIS A 197 6.36 0.26 -16.53
N ALA A 198 7.52 0.71 -16.06
CA ALA A 198 8.82 0.41 -16.65
C ALA A 198 9.75 -0.22 -15.61
N GLU A 199 10.24 -1.42 -15.89
CA GLU A 199 11.26 -2.10 -15.10
C GLU A 199 12.55 -2.20 -15.92
N VAL A 200 13.65 -1.67 -15.38
CA VAL A 200 14.98 -1.78 -16.00
C VAL A 200 15.77 -2.82 -15.23
N SER A 201 16.19 -3.89 -15.90
CA SER A 201 16.99 -4.96 -15.32
C SER A 201 18.29 -5.18 -16.08
N GLY A 202 19.36 -5.53 -15.38
CA GLY A 202 20.67 -5.76 -15.97
C GLY A 202 21.78 -5.83 -14.93
N SER A 203 22.92 -6.43 -15.32
CA SER A 203 24.14 -6.40 -14.51
C SER A 203 25.00 -5.21 -14.93
N TRP A 204 25.29 -4.33 -13.96
CA TRP A 204 26.09 -3.14 -14.17
C TRP A 204 27.35 -3.24 -13.32
N SER A 205 28.50 -3.41 -13.95
CA SER A 205 29.80 -3.37 -13.27
C SER A 205 30.80 -2.64 -14.14
N MET A 206 31.31 -1.52 -13.64
CA MET A 206 32.15 -0.60 -14.40
C MET A 206 33.56 -0.65 -13.80
N THR A 207 34.54 -1.12 -14.58
CA THR A 207 35.93 -1.31 -14.11
C THR A 207 36.93 -0.42 -14.84
N CYS A 208 36.50 0.35 -15.84
CA CYS A 208 37.32 1.32 -16.57
C CYS A 208 36.45 2.39 -17.25
N ASP A 209 37.07 3.48 -17.70
CA ASP A 209 36.40 4.62 -18.34
C ASP A 209 35.56 4.21 -19.57
N THR A 210 36.05 3.26 -20.37
CA THR A 210 35.32 2.73 -21.52
C THR A 210 34.03 2.00 -21.10
N HIS A 211 34.01 1.33 -19.95
CA HIS A 211 32.78 0.70 -19.45
C HIS A 211 31.76 1.75 -19.01
N VAL A 212 32.23 2.82 -18.36
CA VAL A 212 31.38 3.94 -17.94
C VAL A 212 30.76 4.63 -19.17
N ALA A 213 31.56 4.97 -20.18
CA ALA A 213 31.06 5.63 -21.40
C ALA A 213 29.98 4.79 -22.12
N ARG A 214 30.22 3.49 -22.29
CA ARG A 214 29.24 2.60 -22.95
C ARG A 214 27.99 2.34 -22.10
N ALA A 215 28.11 2.36 -20.78
CA ALA A 215 26.95 2.29 -19.90
C ALA A 215 26.08 3.55 -20.04
N ALA A 216 26.71 4.73 -20.14
CA ALA A 216 26.02 5.99 -20.41
C ALA A 216 25.28 5.94 -21.77
N ASP A 217 25.96 5.50 -22.84
CA ASP A 217 25.33 5.35 -24.16
C ASP A 217 24.09 4.42 -24.10
N ALA A 218 24.18 3.29 -23.38
CA ALA A 218 23.06 2.38 -23.21
C ALA A 218 21.89 2.99 -22.43
N LEU A 219 22.18 3.79 -21.40
CA LEU A 219 21.15 4.52 -20.65
C LEU A 219 20.49 5.61 -21.50
N GLU A 220 21.25 6.28 -22.36
CA GLU A 220 20.70 7.25 -23.32
C GLU A 220 19.79 6.57 -24.35
N GLU A 221 20.17 5.38 -24.84
CA GLU A 221 19.34 4.58 -25.73
C GLU A 221 18.04 4.12 -25.06
N MET A 222 18.11 3.65 -23.79
CA MET A 222 16.94 3.30 -23.00
C MET A 222 16.03 4.51 -22.76
N ALA A 223 16.61 5.68 -22.42
CA ALA A 223 15.85 6.90 -22.23
C ALA A 223 15.16 7.34 -23.54
N ALA A 224 15.84 7.23 -24.69
CA ALA A 224 15.25 7.49 -25.99
C ALA A 224 14.11 6.51 -26.30
N HIS A 225 14.28 5.23 -25.98
CA HIS A 225 13.23 4.23 -26.11
C HIS A 225 11.98 4.59 -25.28
N LEU A 226 12.15 4.94 -24.01
CA LEU A 226 11.05 5.35 -23.12
C LEU A 226 10.32 6.60 -23.63
N ARG A 227 11.06 7.62 -24.12
CA ARG A 227 10.45 8.80 -24.75
C ARG A 227 9.63 8.43 -25.98
N GLY A 228 10.07 7.44 -26.75
CA GLY A 228 9.32 6.90 -27.90
C GLY A 228 7.97 6.28 -27.52
N GLN A 229 7.78 5.87 -26.26
CA GLN A 229 6.54 5.25 -25.78
C GLN A 229 5.51 6.27 -25.29
N GLN A 230 5.77 7.57 -25.34
CA GLN A 230 4.80 8.60 -24.94
C GLN A 230 3.48 8.50 -25.73
N ALA A 231 3.54 8.16 -27.02
CA ALA A 231 2.35 7.98 -27.83
C ALA A 231 1.50 6.77 -27.40
N LEU A 232 2.13 5.74 -26.80
CA LEU A 232 1.41 4.58 -26.28
C LEU A 232 0.57 4.98 -25.06
N LEU A 233 1.10 5.82 -24.17
CA LEU A 233 0.34 6.31 -23.01
C LEU A 233 -0.95 7.04 -23.44
N ALA A 234 -0.86 7.93 -24.42
CA ALA A 234 -2.03 8.61 -24.98
C ALA A 234 -3.05 7.62 -25.60
N GLN A 235 -2.58 6.56 -26.26
CA GLN A 235 -3.46 5.53 -26.79
C GLN A 235 -4.18 4.74 -25.69
N LEU A 236 -3.54 4.50 -24.54
CA LEU A 236 -4.16 3.82 -23.40
C LEU A 236 -5.30 4.63 -22.81
N GLU A 237 -5.15 5.96 -22.74
CA GLU A 237 -6.21 6.88 -22.29
C GLU A 237 -7.46 6.81 -23.17
N ASP A 238 -7.30 6.60 -24.48
CA ASP A 238 -8.39 6.40 -25.45
C ASP A 238 -9.00 4.97 -25.40
N GLY A 239 -8.65 4.17 -24.39
CA GLY A 239 -9.12 2.80 -24.20
C GLY A 239 -8.23 1.73 -24.84
N GLY A 240 -7.11 2.13 -25.45
CA GLY A 240 -6.06 1.29 -26.02
C GLY A 240 -6.44 0.48 -27.27
N PRO A 241 -5.41 0.00 -28.00
CA PRO A 241 -5.60 -1.00 -29.03
C PRO A 241 -6.06 -2.34 -28.42
N ARG A 242 -6.75 -3.15 -29.21
CA ARG A 242 -6.97 -4.58 -28.90
C ARG A 242 -5.72 -5.38 -29.25
#